data_AF-A0A6G7BXA7-F1
#
_entry.id   AF-A0A6G7BXA7-F1
#
_cell.length_a   1.000
_cell.length_b   1.000
_cell.length_c   1.000
_cell.angle_alpha   90.00
_cell.angle_beta   90.00
_cell.angle_gamma   90.00
#
_symmetry.space_group_name_H-M   'P 1'
#
loop_
_entity.id
_entity.type
_entity.pdbx_description
1 polymer ?
#
loop_
_entity_poly.entity_id
_entity_poly.type
_entity_poly.pdbx_seq_one_letter_code
_entity_poly.pdbx_strand_id
1 'polypeptide(L)'
;MKNFKLLLATAVVFAVGSAFTANNNIAGEYVLNGDTWELKDGGLCRDEAGSICDYTKVGSATTPEHPNQYENPDNFTPNRMDARYEP
;
A
#
# COMPACT_ATOMS: atom_id res chain seq x y z
N MET A 1 -37.78 7.98 46.93
CA MET A 1 -38.13 7.29 45.67
C MET A 1 -37.01 7.56 44.66
N LYS A 2 -36.12 6.60 44.42
CA LYS A 2 -34.96 6.73 43.52
C LYS A 2 -35.23 5.90 42.27
N ASN A 3 -35.60 6.55 41.16
CA ASN A 3 -35.67 5.94 39.85
C ASN A 3 -35.07 6.91 38.84
N PHE A 4 -33.77 6.74 38.56
CA PHE A 4 -33.13 7.42 37.43
C PHE A 4 -32.21 6.41 36.75
N LYS A 5 -32.83 5.44 36.07
CA LYS A 5 -32.15 4.59 35.08
C LYS A 5 -32.20 5.33 33.75
N LEU A 6 -31.33 6.31 33.57
CA LEU A 6 -31.09 6.93 32.27
C LEU A 6 -30.03 6.10 31.54
N LEU A 7 -30.45 4.92 31.07
CA LEU A 7 -29.70 4.12 30.11
C LEU A 7 -29.90 4.77 28.74
N LEU A 8 -29.01 5.65 28.33
CA LEU A 8 -28.83 5.99 26.92
C LEU A 8 -27.34 6.14 26.61
N ALA A 9 -26.62 5.05 26.90
CA ALA A 9 -25.26 4.80 26.43
C ALA A 9 -25.33 4.30 24.98
N THR A 10 -25.71 5.16 24.03
CA THR A 10 -25.64 4.86 22.59
C THR A 10 -25.31 6.13 21.83
N ALA A 11 -24.08 6.61 22.02
CA ALA A 11 -23.45 7.53 21.09
C ALA A 11 -22.00 7.10 20.89
N VAL A 12 -21.79 5.81 20.59
CA VAL A 12 -20.59 5.41 19.84
C VAL A 12 -20.90 5.72 18.38
N VAL A 13 -20.85 7.01 18.04
CA VAL A 13 -20.76 7.42 16.65
C VAL A 13 -19.37 6.97 16.22
N PHE A 14 -19.32 5.78 15.62
CA PHE A 14 -18.22 5.32 14.80
C PHE A 14 -18.04 6.34 13.68
N ALA A 15 -17.35 7.44 13.98
CA ALA A 15 -16.69 8.26 12.99
C ALA A 15 -15.52 7.43 12.46
N VAL A 16 -15.84 6.43 11.63
CA VAL A 16 -14.90 5.92 10.64
C VAL A 16 -14.79 7.05 9.61
N GLY A 17 -14.10 8.12 10.02
CA GLY A 17 -13.51 9.04 9.07
C GLY A 17 -12.51 8.19 8.31
N SER A 18 -12.94 7.64 7.18
CA SER A 18 -12.03 7.23 6.13
C SER A 18 -11.22 8.47 5.81
N ALA A 19 -10.09 8.61 6.51
CA ALA A 19 -8.98 9.36 6.01
C ALA A 19 -8.59 8.61 4.74
N PHE A 20 -9.22 8.98 3.62
CA PHE A 20 -8.58 8.95 2.33
C PHE A 20 -7.38 9.88 2.51
N THR A 21 -6.31 9.36 3.12
CA THR A 21 -4.99 9.93 2.97
C THR A 21 -4.82 10.03 1.47
N ALA A 22 -4.87 11.27 0.96
CA ALA A 22 -4.49 11.56 -0.41
C ALA A 22 -3.04 11.10 -0.54
N ASN A 23 -2.88 9.84 -0.95
CA ASN A 23 -1.60 9.20 -1.05
C ASN A 23 -1.02 9.76 -2.33
N ASN A 24 -0.14 10.76 -2.20
CA ASN A 24 0.59 11.37 -3.32
C ASN A 24 1.65 10.38 -3.83
N ASN A 25 1.26 9.14 -4.11
CA ASN A 25 2.18 8.13 -4.60
C ASN A 25 2.50 8.45 -6.05
N ILE A 26 3.78 8.44 -6.35
CA ILE A 26 4.26 8.50 -7.71
C ILE A 26 4.04 7.11 -8.31
N ALA A 27 3.28 7.05 -9.40
CA ALA A 27 2.98 5.78 -10.06
C ALA A 27 4.24 5.19 -10.69
N GLY A 28 4.48 3.90 -10.45
CA GLY A 28 5.61 3.17 -11.07
C GLY A 28 6.99 3.63 -10.63
N GLU A 29 7.13 4.10 -9.38
CA GLU A 29 8.42 4.56 -8.81
C GLU A 29 9.31 3.39 -8.34
N TYR A 30 8.73 2.22 -8.07
CA TYR A 30 9.43 1.09 -7.48
C TYR A 30 9.59 -0.09 -8.44
N VAL A 31 10.64 -0.88 -8.26
CA VAL A 31 10.89 -2.15 -8.94
C VAL A 31 11.08 -3.25 -7.91
N LEU A 32 10.68 -4.48 -8.24
CA LEU A 32 10.92 -5.63 -7.38
C LEU A 32 12.31 -6.20 -7.68
N ASN A 33 13.22 -6.14 -6.71
CA ASN A 33 14.55 -6.71 -6.78
C ASN A 33 14.67 -7.86 -5.76
N GLY A 34 14.58 -9.10 -6.23
CA GLY A 34 14.42 -10.26 -5.36
C GLY A 34 13.09 -10.19 -4.61
N ASP A 35 13.15 -10.06 -3.29
CA ASP A 35 11.98 -9.98 -2.40
C ASP A 35 11.75 -8.55 -1.85
N THR A 36 12.45 -7.54 -2.37
CA THR A 36 12.40 -6.17 -1.87
C THR A 36 12.05 -5.18 -2.97
N TRP A 37 11.17 -4.24 -2.66
CA TRP A 37 10.82 -3.13 -3.55
C TRP A 37 11.79 -1.97 -3.37
N GLU A 38 12.50 -1.63 -4.44
CA GLU A 38 13.51 -0.58 -4.48
C GLU A 38 13.09 0.56 -5.40
N LEU A 39 13.57 1.78 -5.14
CA LEU A 39 13.32 2.92 -6.01
C LEU A 39 14.03 2.71 -7.36
N LYS A 40 13.34 3.05 -8.45
CA LYS A 40 13.92 3.03 -9.80
C LYS A 40 15.09 3.99 -9.89
N ASP A 41 16.18 3.53 -10.49
CA ASP A 41 17.43 4.26 -10.69
C ASP A 41 17.56 4.87 -12.11
N GLY A 42 16.46 4.92 -12.87
CA GLY A 42 16.41 5.54 -14.20
C GLY A 42 16.34 4.54 -15.38
N GLY A 43 16.27 3.25 -15.08
CA GLY A 43 16.07 2.19 -16.06
C GLY A 43 14.73 2.29 -16.81
N LEU A 44 14.62 1.47 -17.86
CA LEU A 44 13.50 1.49 -18.80
C LEU A 44 12.65 0.22 -18.68
N CYS A 45 11.36 0.34 -18.99
CA CYS A 45 10.47 -0.80 -19.16
C CYS A 45 10.54 -1.29 -20.61
N ARG A 46 11.02 -2.53 -20.82
CA ARG A 46 10.94 -3.23 -22.10
C ARG A 46 9.75 -4.16 -22.12
N ASP A 47 9.08 -4.25 -23.26
CA ASP A 47 7.93 -5.13 -23.40
C ASP A 47 8.37 -6.60 -23.30
N GLU A 48 7.77 -7.33 -22.37
CA GLU A 48 8.05 -8.73 -22.06
C GLU A 48 6.80 -9.34 -21.40
N ALA A 49 6.12 -10.23 -22.12
CA ALA A 49 4.85 -10.79 -21.67
C ALA A 49 5.01 -11.57 -20.34
N GLY A 50 4.08 -11.35 -19.41
CA GLY A 50 4.05 -12.03 -18.11
C GLY A 50 4.95 -11.42 -17.03
N SER A 51 5.68 -10.35 -17.34
CA SER A 51 6.52 -9.63 -16.38
C SER A 51 5.86 -8.33 -15.90
N ILE A 52 6.26 -7.86 -14.72
CA ILE A 52 5.86 -6.55 -14.19
C ILE A 52 7.10 -5.66 -14.17
N CYS A 53 7.02 -4.49 -14.80
CA CYS A 53 8.16 -3.59 -14.87
C CYS A 53 8.30 -2.82 -13.57
N ASP A 54 7.22 -2.22 -13.10
CA ASP A 54 7.25 -1.32 -11.96
C ASP A 54 5.97 -1.38 -11.12
N TYR A 55 6.10 -0.83 -9.93
CA TYR A 55 5.12 -0.85 -8.87
C TYR A 55 4.92 0.55 -8.32
N THR A 56 3.68 0.82 -7.92
CA THR A 56 3.31 1.99 -7.13
C THR A 56 3.25 1.57 -5.68
N LYS A 57 3.98 2.25 -4.80
CA LYS A 57 3.81 2.06 -3.35
C LYS A 57 2.47 2.65 -2.95
N VAL A 58 1.60 1.85 -2.31
CA VAL A 58 0.25 2.25 -1.89
C VAL A 58 0.07 2.24 -0.37
N GLY A 59 1.04 1.72 0.36
CA GLY A 59 1.02 1.60 1.82
C GLY A 59 2.41 1.59 2.45
N SER A 60 2.44 1.41 3.77
CA SER A 60 3.67 1.32 4.56
C SER A 60 3.52 0.39 5.76
N ALA A 61 2.60 -0.58 5.69
CA ALA A 61 2.31 -1.52 6.77
C ALA A 61 3.45 -2.53 6.94
N THR A 62 3.75 -2.88 8.18
CA THR A 62 4.68 -3.97 8.51
C THR A 62 3.92 -5.10 9.20
N THR A 63 4.39 -6.33 9.02
CA THR A 63 3.84 -7.53 9.68
C THR A 63 4.98 -8.30 10.36
N PRO A 64 4.69 -9.28 11.24
CA PRO A 64 5.74 -10.14 11.77
C PRO A 64 6.52 -10.92 10.69
N GLU A 65 5.85 -11.24 9.57
CA GLU A 65 6.46 -11.93 8.42
C GLU A 65 7.26 -10.95 7.53
N HIS A 66 6.81 -9.69 7.44
CA HIS A 66 7.46 -8.61 6.70
C HIS A 66 7.74 -7.42 7.63
N PRO A 67 8.79 -7.49 8.47
CA PRO A 67 9.13 -6.42 9.41
C PRO A 67 9.58 -5.15 8.68
N ASN A 68 10.03 -5.28 7.44
CA ASN A 68 10.35 -4.19 6.54
C ASN A 68 9.15 -3.88 5.61
N GLN A 69 8.72 -2.61 5.58
CA GLN A 69 7.61 -2.17 4.72
C GLN A 69 7.89 -2.39 3.22
N TYR A 70 9.16 -2.45 2.82
CA TYR A 70 9.60 -2.70 1.43
C TYR A 70 9.72 -4.18 1.08
N GLU A 71 9.32 -5.08 1.98
CA GLU A 71 9.22 -6.53 1.72
C GLU A 71 7.76 -6.99 1.77
N ASN A 72 6.85 -6.13 2.23
CA ASN A 72 5.43 -6.45 2.33
C ASN A 72 4.73 -6.18 0.99
N PRO A 73 4.26 -7.21 0.27
CA PRO A 73 3.58 -7.05 -1.02
C PRO A 73 2.30 -6.21 -0.94
N ASP A 74 1.60 -6.19 0.20
CA ASP A 74 0.36 -5.42 0.38
C ASP A 74 0.59 -3.90 0.28
N ASN A 75 1.84 -3.46 0.39
CA ASN A 75 2.21 -2.06 0.24
C ASN A 75 2.46 -1.65 -1.22
N PHE A 76 2.38 -2.57 -2.20
CA PHE A 76 2.74 -2.30 -3.58
C PHE A 76 1.67 -2.82 -4.55
N THR A 77 1.42 -2.04 -5.61
CA THR A 77 0.49 -2.42 -6.68
C THR A 77 1.23 -2.38 -8.01
N PRO A 78 1.13 -3.42 -8.86
CA PRO A 78 1.70 -3.41 -10.20
C PRO A 78 1.18 -2.20 -11.00
N ASN A 79 2.08 -1.46 -11.63
CA ASN A 79 1.73 -0.29 -12.45
C ASN A 79 1.83 -0.60 -13.94
N ARG A 80 2.91 -1.23 -14.40
CA ARG A 80 3.07 -1.66 -15.79
C ARG A 80 3.31 -3.17 -15.89
N MET A 81 2.29 -3.87 -16.41
CA MET A 81 2.35 -5.29 -16.75
C MET A 81 2.89 -5.51 -18.17
N ASP A 82 3.21 -6.77 -18.49
CA ASP A 82 3.79 -7.22 -19.76
C ASP A 82 5.05 -6.44 -20.14
N ALA A 83 5.84 -6.07 -19.13
CA ALA A 83 7.11 -5.41 -19.31
C ALA A 83 8.09 -5.83 -18.21
N ARG A 84 9.39 -5.85 -18.54
CA ARG A 84 10.48 -6.07 -17.59
C ARG A 84 11.25 -4.77 -17.38
N TYR A 85 11.67 -4.51 -16.14
CA TYR A 85 12.60 -3.43 -15.84
C TYR A 85 14.01 -3.79 -16.31
N GLU A 86 14.66 -2.85 -17.00
CA GLU A 86 16.08 -2.88 -17.35
C GLU A 86 16.76 -1.66 -16.74
N PRO A 87 17.57 -1.83 -15.66
CA PRO A 87 18.33 -0.74 -15.06
C PRO A 87 19.36 -0.13 -16.03
#